data_AF-A0A939B494-F1
#
_entry.id   AF-A0A939B494-F1
#
_cell.length_a   1.000
_cell.length_b   1.000
_cell.length_c   1.000
_cell.angle_alpha   90.00
_cell.angle_beta   90.00
_cell.angle_gamma   90.00
#
_symmetry.space_group_name_H-M   'P 1'
#
loop_
_entity.id
_entity.type
_entity.pdbx_description
1 polymer ?
#
loop_
_entity_poly.entity_id
_entity_poly.type
_entity_poly.pdbx_seq_one_letter_code
_entity_poly.pdbx_strand_id
1 'polypeptide(L)'
;MTANTAREEYISLLKSTGRSGIDSVVDYLDKAGFFKAPASVNRHLSHDGGLLEHSLNVYRTAMMLREQMIAMRPDIEGRLQVDSVVISSLLHDICKANIYHKTTKYRKDANNRWEAYDGYDVDYTRFPLGHGEKSVVMLLRLGLELSNDEILAIRWHMSAWDLSFQSFESKSNISAASDVPLVAILQAADALAAHILEC
;
A
#
# COMPACT_ATOMS: atom_id res chain seq x y z
N MET A 1 1.11 18.77 -6.89
CA MET A 1 0.74 18.08 -8.13
C MET A 1 -0.77 18.13 -8.28
N THR A 2 -1.32 18.21 -9.49
CA THR A 2 -2.77 18.03 -9.69
C THR A 2 -3.10 16.53 -9.65
N ALA A 3 -4.33 16.15 -9.33
CA ALA A 3 -4.73 14.73 -9.25
C ALA A 3 -4.47 13.95 -10.55
N ASN A 4 -4.61 14.61 -11.72
CA ASN A 4 -4.30 13.98 -13.01
C ASN A 4 -2.80 13.67 -13.17
N THR A 5 -1.91 14.57 -12.74
CA THR A 5 -0.46 14.34 -12.83
C THR A 5 0.03 13.20 -11.94
N ALA A 6 -0.55 13.03 -10.74
CA ALA A 6 -0.17 11.96 -9.82
C ALA A 6 -0.57 10.57 -10.34
N ARG A 7 -1.77 10.46 -10.94
CA ARG A 7 -2.23 9.22 -11.56
C ARG A 7 -1.35 8.83 -12.75
N GLU A 8 -0.99 9.78 -13.59
CA GLU A 8 -0.10 9.56 -14.74
C GLU A 8 1.29 9.09 -14.30
N GLU A 9 1.87 9.74 -13.28
CA GLU A 9 3.13 9.32 -12.66
C GLU A 9 3.06 7.88 -12.16
N TYR A 10 2.03 7.55 -11.37
CA TYR A 10 1.82 6.22 -10.82
C TYR A 10 1.75 5.13 -11.91
N ILE A 11 0.96 5.37 -12.95
CA ILE A 11 0.82 4.42 -14.08
C ILE A 11 2.12 4.32 -14.87
N SER A 12 2.81 5.44 -15.10
CA SER A 12 4.08 5.45 -15.81
C SER A 12 5.14 4.65 -15.06
N LEU A 13 5.22 4.77 -13.74
CA LEU A 13 6.12 4.00 -12.90
C LEU A 13 5.83 2.51 -13.02
N LEU A 14 4.57 2.09 -12.84
CA LEU A 14 4.19 0.68 -13.00
C LEU A 14 4.57 0.13 -14.38
N LYS A 15 4.23 0.85 -15.46
CA LYS A 15 4.52 0.41 -16.83
C LYS A 15 6.01 0.36 -17.13
N SER A 16 6.83 1.21 -16.50
CA SER A 16 8.28 1.21 -16.69
C SER A 16 8.96 -0.08 -16.24
N THR A 17 8.33 -0.86 -15.36
CA THR A 17 8.85 -2.17 -14.92
C THR A 17 8.82 -3.25 -16.00
N GLY A 18 8.04 -3.05 -17.08
CA GLY A 18 7.86 -4.04 -18.14
C GLY A 18 7.25 -5.37 -17.68
N ARG A 19 6.69 -5.45 -16.46
CA ARG A 19 6.19 -6.69 -15.88
C ARG A 19 4.96 -7.21 -16.61
N SER A 20 4.94 -8.51 -16.91
CA SER A 20 3.77 -9.18 -17.47
C SER A 20 2.55 -9.02 -16.55
N GLY A 21 1.39 -8.69 -17.12
CA GLY A 21 0.14 -8.48 -16.39
C GLY A 21 -0.08 -7.05 -15.87
N ILE A 22 0.86 -6.11 -16.04
CA ILE A 22 0.74 -4.76 -15.48
C ILE A 22 -0.44 -3.96 -16.07
N ASP A 23 -0.74 -4.14 -17.35
CA ASP A 23 -1.88 -3.45 -17.99
C ASP A 23 -3.22 -3.89 -17.40
N SER A 24 -3.37 -5.18 -17.06
CA SER A 24 -4.55 -5.70 -16.36
C SER A 24 -4.69 -5.10 -14.96
N VAL A 25 -3.58 -4.90 -14.26
CA VAL A 25 -3.57 -4.24 -12.94
C VAL A 25 -4.00 -2.78 -13.08
N VAL A 26 -3.44 -2.04 -14.05
CA VAL A 26 -3.81 -0.63 -14.29
C VAL A 26 -5.29 -0.49 -14.62
N ASP A 27 -5.82 -1.33 -15.51
CA ASP A 27 -7.26 -1.35 -15.85
C ASP A 27 -8.14 -1.64 -14.62
N TYR A 28 -7.71 -2.56 -13.75
CA TYR A 28 -8.40 -2.83 -12.49
C TYR A 28 -8.39 -1.61 -11.55
N LEU A 29 -7.26 -0.93 -11.37
CA LEU A 29 -7.14 0.23 -10.48
C LEU A 29 -8.11 1.35 -10.87
N ASP A 30 -8.27 1.59 -12.18
CA ASP A 30 -9.24 2.56 -12.69
C ASP A 30 -10.69 2.13 -12.41
N LYS A 31 -11.04 0.89 -12.78
CA LYS A 31 -12.40 0.37 -12.62
C LYS A 31 -12.83 0.25 -11.16
N ALA A 32 -11.91 -0.10 -10.29
CA ALA A 32 -12.15 -0.26 -8.86
C ALA A 32 -12.21 1.09 -8.13
N GLY A 33 -11.78 2.19 -8.74
CA GLY A 33 -11.79 3.52 -8.12
C GLY A 33 -10.60 3.79 -7.19
N PHE A 34 -9.50 3.05 -7.32
CA PHE A 34 -8.30 3.18 -6.48
C PHE A 34 -7.80 4.63 -6.40
N PHE A 35 -7.71 5.31 -7.55
CA PHE A 35 -7.19 6.68 -7.65
C PHE A 35 -8.07 7.76 -7.00
N LYS A 36 -9.28 7.40 -6.58
CA LYS A 36 -10.19 8.29 -5.84
C LYS A 36 -10.43 7.81 -4.41
N ALA A 37 -10.01 6.61 -4.05
CA ALA A 37 -10.20 6.07 -2.72
C ALA A 37 -9.39 6.86 -1.67
N PRO A 38 -9.90 7.00 -0.44
CA PRO A 38 -9.11 7.49 0.69
C PRO A 38 -8.08 6.44 1.13
N ALA A 39 -6.99 6.87 1.78
CA ALA A 39 -6.02 5.92 2.33
C ALA A 39 -6.55 5.23 3.61
N SER A 40 -7.44 5.91 4.33
CA SER A 40 -8.01 5.47 5.60
C SER A 40 -9.36 6.12 5.86
N VAL A 41 -10.14 5.59 6.82
CA VAL A 41 -11.42 6.17 7.23
C VAL A 41 -11.25 7.33 8.21
N ASN A 42 -10.38 7.17 9.20
CA ASN A 42 -10.24 8.08 10.35
C ASN A 42 -8.77 8.47 10.62
N ARG A 43 -7.84 8.17 9.72
CA ARG A 43 -6.40 8.46 9.89
C ARG A 43 -5.92 9.40 8.77
N HIS A 44 -4.62 9.37 8.49
CA HIS A 44 -3.96 10.09 7.42
C HIS A 44 -4.68 9.90 6.07
N LEU A 45 -4.68 10.98 5.28
CA LEU A 45 -5.23 11.04 3.92
C LEU A 45 -6.66 10.46 3.77
N SER A 46 -7.55 10.78 4.71
CA SER A 46 -8.98 10.45 4.64
C SER A 46 -9.74 11.43 3.72
N HIS A 47 -9.30 11.53 2.47
CA HIS A 47 -9.94 12.34 1.43
C HIS A 47 -9.87 11.62 0.08
N ASP A 48 -10.65 12.10 -0.89
CA ASP A 48 -10.61 11.55 -2.26
C ASP A 48 -9.17 11.60 -2.80
N GLY A 49 -8.69 10.46 -3.30
CA GLY A 49 -7.34 10.30 -3.85
C GLY A 49 -6.22 10.08 -2.82
N GLY A 50 -6.54 10.03 -1.53
CA GLY A 50 -5.57 9.81 -0.48
C GLY A 50 -4.79 8.49 -0.62
N LEU A 51 -5.42 7.43 -1.15
CA LEU A 51 -4.74 6.15 -1.36
C LEU A 51 -3.63 6.23 -2.42
N LEU A 52 -3.88 6.96 -3.50
CA LEU A 52 -2.89 7.22 -4.55
C LEU A 52 -1.71 8.03 -3.99
N GLU A 53 -2.02 9.09 -3.23
CA GLU A 53 -1.00 9.94 -2.60
C GLU A 53 -0.14 9.12 -1.64
N HIS A 54 -0.77 8.29 -0.80
CA HIS A 54 -0.09 7.39 0.11
C HIS A 54 0.87 6.46 -0.63
N SER A 55 0.39 5.72 -1.64
CA SER A 55 1.25 4.79 -2.38
C SER A 55 2.44 5.49 -3.05
N LEU A 56 2.27 6.71 -3.56
CA LEU A 56 3.39 7.50 -4.12
C LEU A 56 4.39 7.94 -3.03
N ASN A 57 3.91 8.32 -1.84
CA ASN A 57 4.77 8.66 -0.71
C ASN A 57 5.57 7.45 -0.22
N VAL A 58 4.94 6.28 -0.15
CA VAL A 58 5.62 5.01 0.18
C VAL A 58 6.67 4.69 -0.87
N TYR A 59 6.35 4.81 -2.17
CA TYR A 59 7.33 4.59 -3.25
C TYR A 59 8.54 5.52 -3.15
N ARG A 60 8.32 6.83 -3.02
CA ARG A 60 9.41 7.81 -2.93
C ARG A 60 10.30 7.55 -1.71
N THR A 61 9.68 7.26 -0.56
CA THR A 61 10.40 6.90 0.67
C THR A 61 11.18 5.60 0.50
N ALA A 62 10.59 4.58 -0.11
CA ALA A 62 11.25 3.30 -0.36
C ALA A 62 12.47 3.46 -1.30
N MET A 63 12.37 4.28 -2.35
CA MET A 63 13.48 4.58 -3.24
C MET A 63 14.62 5.33 -2.54
N MET A 64 14.29 6.31 -1.70
CA MET A 64 15.27 7.01 -0.86
C MET A 64 15.97 6.02 0.09
N LEU A 65 15.22 5.20 0.82
CA LEU A 65 15.78 4.20 1.74
C LEU A 65 16.66 3.20 1.00
N ARG A 66 16.22 2.72 -0.16
CA ARG A 66 16.99 1.82 -1.04
C ARG A 66 18.37 2.42 -1.35
N GLU A 67 18.42 3.66 -1.83
CA GLU A 67 19.67 4.33 -2.17
C GLU A 67 20.63 4.41 -0.97
N GLN A 68 20.11 4.84 0.18
CA GLN A 68 20.92 4.97 1.40
C GLN A 68 21.43 3.62 1.91
N MET A 69 20.58 2.57 1.88
CA MET A 69 20.97 1.24 2.34
C MET A 69 21.99 0.58 1.40
N ILE A 70 21.90 0.79 0.08
CA ILE A 70 22.91 0.33 -0.89
C ILE A 70 24.24 1.06 -0.67
N ALA A 71 24.21 2.38 -0.42
CA ALA A 71 25.42 3.14 -0.13
C ALA A 71 26.16 2.62 1.11
N MET A 72 25.42 2.19 2.14
CA MET A 72 25.99 1.58 3.34
C MET A 72 26.41 0.11 3.16
N ARG A 73 25.71 -0.63 2.30
CA ARG A 73 25.87 -2.07 2.13
C ARG A 73 25.71 -2.48 0.66
N PRO A 74 26.72 -2.26 -0.21
CA PRO A 74 26.55 -2.42 -1.66
C PRO A 74 26.15 -3.83 -2.12
N ASP A 75 26.44 -4.88 -1.34
CA ASP A 75 26.11 -6.27 -1.66
C ASP A 75 24.60 -6.57 -1.72
N ILE A 76 23.73 -5.71 -1.15
CA ILE A 76 22.27 -5.90 -1.24
C ILE A 76 21.63 -5.32 -2.48
N GLU A 77 22.35 -4.60 -3.34
CA GLU A 77 21.77 -4.00 -4.55
C GLU A 77 21.03 -5.04 -5.41
N GLY A 78 21.63 -6.23 -5.58
CA GLY A 78 21.01 -7.33 -6.33
C GLY A 78 19.70 -7.85 -5.73
N ARG A 79 19.46 -7.63 -4.43
CA ARG A 79 18.25 -8.03 -3.68
C ARG A 79 17.22 -6.90 -3.56
N LEU A 80 17.55 -5.70 -4.03
CA LEU A 80 16.68 -4.52 -4.04
C LEU A 80 16.58 -3.99 -5.47
N GLN A 81 16.04 -4.81 -6.37
CA GLN A 81 15.79 -4.39 -7.74
C GLN A 81 14.79 -3.22 -7.76
N VAL A 82 15.03 -2.23 -8.63
CA VAL A 82 14.17 -1.04 -8.74
C VAL A 82 12.72 -1.45 -9.03
N ASP A 83 12.52 -2.37 -9.97
CA ASP A 83 11.18 -2.86 -10.33
C ASP A 83 10.45 -3.49 -9.15
N SER A 84 11.16 -4.26 -8.32
CA SER A 84 10.56 -4.87 -7.12
C SER A 84 10.16 -3.82 -6.09
N VAL A 85 10.93 -2.73 -5.94
CA VAL A 85 10.53 -1.60 -5.10
C VAL A 85 9.32 -0.89 -5.68
N VAL A 86 9.29 -0.63 -6.99
CA VAL A 86 8.13 -0.02 -7.68
C VAL A 86 6.86 -0.85 -7.47
N ILE A 87 6.90 -2.15 -7.79
CA ILE A 87 5.75 -3.06 -7.69
C ILE A 87 5.26 -3.14 -6.25
N SER A 88 6.16 -3.45 -5.30
CA SER A 88 5.76 -3.68 -3.92
C SER A 88 5.26 -2.39 -3.24
N SER A 89 5.93 -1.25 -3.42
CA SER A 89 5.52 0.02 -2.80
C SER A 89 4.26 0.62 -3.39
N LEU A 90 4.06 0.55 -4.71
CA LEU A 90 2.86 1.12 -5.32
C LEU A 90 1.63 0.23 -5.11
N LEU A 91 1.78 -1.10 -5.07
CA LEU A 91 0.66 -2.05 -5.09
C LEU A 91 0.40 -2.75 -3.75
N HIS A 92 1.13 -2.44 -2.67
CA HIS A 92 0.94 -3.10 -1.36
C HIS A 92 -0.51 -3.03 -0.84
N ASP A 93 -1.19 -1.92 -1.16
CA ASP A 93 -2.53 -1.58 -0.68
C ASP A 93 -3.64 -1.71 -1.73
N ILE A 94 -3.39 -2.40 -2.86
CA ILE A 94 -4.39 -2.56 -3.93
C ILE A 94 -5.74 -3.13 -3.43
N CYS A 95 -5.73 -3.91 -2.35
CA CYS A 95 -6.92 -4.50 -1.77
C CYS A 95 -7.92 -3.48 -1.18
N LYS A 96 -7.49 -2.23 -0.99
CA LYS A 96 -8.30 -1.10 -0.53
C LYS A 96 -9.13 -0.44 -1.63
N ALA A 97 -8.84 -0.71 -2.90
CA ALA A 97 -9.46 -0.03 -4.04
C ALA A 97 -11.00 0.01 -3.98
N ASN A 98 -11.63 -1.07 -3.50
CA ASN A 98 -13.08 -1.28 -3.59
C ASN A 98 -13.79 -1.48 -2.24
N ILE A 99 -13.13 -1.19 -1.11
CA ILE A 99 -13.73 -1.41 0.21
C ILE A 99 -14.40 -0.17 0.78
N TYR A 100 -14.04 1.03 0.29
CA TYR A 100 -14.55 2.29 0.83
C TYR A 100 -15.87 2.70 0.18
N HIS A 101 -16.81 3.14 1.01
CA HIS A 101 -18.05 3.78 0.57
C HIS A 101 -18.29 5.08 1.32
N LYS A 102 -18.73 6.11 0.59
CA LYS A 102 -19.09 7.41 1.18
C LYS A 102 -20.34 7.25 2.04
N THR A 103 -20.32 7.88 3.21
CA THR A 103 -21.39 7.82 4.19
C THR A 103 -21.50 9.16 4.91
N THR A 104 -22.68 9.45 5.46
CA THR A 104 -22.88 10.61 6.33
C THR A 104 -22.67 10.20 7.77
N LYS A 105 -21.66 10.79 8.41
CA LYS A 105 -21.36 10.59 9.83
C LYS A 105 -21.81 11.79 10.65
N TYR A 106 -21.91 11.59 11.97
CA TYR A 106 -22.33 12.63 12.90
C TYR A 106 -21.29 12.80 14.00
N ARG A 107 -20.99 14.05 14.33
CA ARG A 107 -20.13 14.40 15.48
C ARG A 107 -20.73 15.58 16.22
N LYS A 108 -20.23 15.84 17.42
CA LYS A 108 -20.63 17.02 18.18
C LYS A 108 -19.69 18.19 17.89
N ASP A 109 -20.25 19.35 17.60
CA ASP A 109 -19.52 20.59 17.46
C ASP A 109 -19.02 21.12 18.83
N ALA A 110 -18.29 22.24 18.81
CA ALA A 110 -17.80 22.89 20.02
C ALA A 110 -18.91 23.32 21.01
N ASN A 111 -20.17 23.39 20.54
CA ASN A 111 -21.35 23.74 21.32
C ASN A 111 -22.18 22.52 21.73
N ASN A 112 -21.62 21.30 21.61
CA ASN A 112 -22.26 20.03 21.96
C ASN A 112 -23.51 19.70 21.11
N ARG A 113 -23.63 20.29 19.91
CA ARG A 113 -24.71 20.02 18.93
C ARG A 113 -24.25 19.01 17.90
N TRP A 114 -25.14 18.13 17.48
CA TRP A 114 -24.86 17.18 16.41
C TRP A 114 -24.77 17.88 15.06
N GLU A 115 -23.66 17.68 14.36
CA GLU A 115 -23.47 18.08 12.97
C GLU A 115 -23.19 16.85 12.09
N ALA A 116 -23.74 16.86 10.89
CA ALA A 116 -23.44 15.87 9.86
C ALA A 116 -22.15 16.26 9.14
N TYR A 117 -21.33 15.26 8.79
CA TYR A 117 -20.14 15.44 7.96
C TYR A 117 -19.98 14.25 7.01
N ASP A 118 -19.35 14.50 5.87
CA ASP A 118 -19.00 13.44 4.91
C ASP A 118 -17.84 12.62 5.43
N GLY A 119 -17.99 11.30 5.39
CA GLY A 119 -16.94 10.35 5.77
C GLY A 119 -16.97 9.10 4.91
N TYR A 120 -16.12 8.15 5.27
CA TYR A 120 -16.04 6.85 4.62
C TYR A 120 -16.34 5.74 5.62
N ASP A 121 -16.90 4.64 5.15
CA ASP A 121 -16.95 3.36 5.86
C ASP A 121 -16.30 2.28 5.00
N VAL A 122 -15.98 1.14 5.62
CA VAL A 122 -15.28 0.02 4.98
C VAL A 122 -16.17 -1.22 4.96
N ASP A 123 -16.21 -1.90 3.80
CA ASP A 123 -16.91 -3.17 3.61
C ASP A 123 -15.91 -4.29 3.27
N TYR A 124 -15.71 -5.19 4.23
CA TYR A 124 -14.85 -6.37 4.08
C TYR A 124 -15.61 -7.64 3.67
N THR A 125 -16.94 -7.58 3.53
CA THR A 125 -17.80 -8.77 3.39
C THR A 125 -17.57 -9.52 2.07
N ARG A 126 -17.20 -8.82 1.00
CA ARG A 126 -17.04 -9.41 -0.34
C ARG A 126 -15.85 -10.36 -0.46
N PHE A 127 -14.76 -10.07 0.25
CA PHE A 127 -13.55 -10.87 0.20
C PHE A 127 -12.76 -10.74 1.52
N PRO A 128 -13.18 -11.48 2.57
CA PRO A 128 -12.63 -11.36 3.92
C PRO A 128 -11.30 -12.13 4.06
N LEU A 129 -10.26 -11.60 3.43
CA LEU A 129 -8.87 -12.03 3.61
C LEU A 129 -8.09 -10.98 4.41
N GLY A 130 -6.97 -11.40 5.01
CA GLY A 130 -5.99 -10.48 5.60
C GLY A 130 -5.50 -9.46 4.57
N HIS A 131 -5.14 -8.27 5.04
CA HIS A 131 -4.95 -7.10 4.19
C HIS A 131 -3.81 -7.31 3.17
N GLY A 132 -2.65 -7.76 3.63
CA GLY A 132 -1.49 -8.04 2.78
C GLY A 132 -1.71 -9.22 1.83
N GLU A 133 -2.26 -10.34 2.30
CA GLU A 133 -2.52 -11.48 1.42
C GLU A 133 -3.65 -11.24 0.42
N LYS A 134 -4.63 -10.41 0.77
CA LYS A 134 -5.66 -9.98 -0.19
C LYS A 134 -5.00 -9.23 -1.36
N SER A 135 -4.07 -8.32 -1.09
CA SER A 135 -3.31 -7.62 -2.14
C SER A 135 -2.52 -8.58 -3.01
N VAL A 136 -1.76 -9.51 -2.41
CA VAL A 136 -1.00 -10.54 -3.16
C VAL A 136 -1.93 -11.37 -4.05
N VAL A 137 -3.02 -11.91 -3.49
CA VAL A 137 -3.95 -12.77 -4.24
C VAL A 137 -4.60 -12.00 -5.39
N MET A 138 -4.96 -10.73 -5.17
CA MET A 138 -5.53 -9.91 -6.23
C MET A 138 -4.55 -9.68 -7.37
N LEU A 139 -3.29 -9.33 -7.08
CA LEU A 139 -2.27 -9.10 -8.09
C LEU A 139 -2.00 -10.36 -8.92
N LEU A 140 -1.83 -11.51 -8.26
CA LEU A 140 -1.65 -12.79 -8.94
C LEU A 140 -2.85 -13.15 -9.83
N ARG A 141 -4.09 -12.89 -9.36
CA ARG A 141 -5.32 -13.14 -10.13
C ARG A 141 -5.51 -12.17 -11.30
N LEU A 142 -4.92 -10.99 -11.25
CA LEU A 142 -4.86 -10.03 -12.36
C LEU A 142 -3.77 -10.42 -13.39
N GLY A 143 -3.01 -11.49 -13.12
CA GLY A 143 -1.97 -12.00 -14.01
C GLY A 143 -0.62 -11.30 -13.83
N LEU A 144 -0.44 -10.51 -12.77
CA LEU A 144 0.85 -9.90 -12.46
C LEU A 144 1.81 -10.96 -11.91
N GLU A 145 2.95 -11.13 -12.57
CA GLU A 145 4.01 -11.99 -12.06
C GLU A 145 4.71 -11.30 -10.88
N LEU A 146 4.69 -11.95 -9.71
CA LEU A 146 5.37 -11.48 -8.51
C LEU A 146 6.50 -12.43 -8.11
N SER A 147 7.64 -11.87 -7.70
CA SER A 147 8.70 -12.63 -7.06
C SER A 147 8.32 -12.98 -5.62
N ASN A 148 9.01 -13.97 -5.04
CA ASN A 148 8.80 -14.33 -3.63
C ASN A 148 9.07 -13.14 -2.70
N ASP A 149 10.09 -12.33 -2.98
CA ASP A 149 10.44 -11.16 -2.18
C ASP A 149 9.35 -10.08 -2.27
N GLU A 150 8.77 -9.87 -3.46
CA GLU A 150 7.63 -8.96 -3.67
C GLU A 150 6.38 -9.44 -2.92
N ILE A 151 6.08 -10.74 -2.99
CA ILE A 151 4.97 -11.36 -2.24
C ILE A 151 5.17 -11.17 -0.74
N LEU A 152 6.36 -11.44 -0.22
CA LEU A 152 6.67 -11.29 1.20
C LEU A 152 6.60 -9.84 1.65
N ALA A 153 7.13 -8.90 0.86
CA ALA A 153 7.07 -7.48 1.15
C ALA A 153 5.62 -7.00 1.21
N ILE A 154 4.81 -7.28 0.19
CA ILE A 154 3.39 -6.89 0.16
C ILE A 154 2.62 -7.58 1.29
N ARG A 155 2.87 -8.86 1.55
CA ARG A 155 2.19 -9.60 2.62
C ARG A 155 2.45 -8.99 3.99
N TRP A 156 3.70 -8.61 4.27
CA TRP A 156 4.14 -8.19 5.60
C TRP A 156 4.37 -6.69 5.75
N HIS A 157 3.89 -5.84 4.82
CA HIS A 157 4.14 -4.40 4.86
C HIS A 157 3.62 -3.73 6.15
N MET A 158 2.50 -4.21 6.71
CA MET A 158 1.93 -3.71 7.97
C MET A 158 2.69 -4.15 9.22
N SER A 159 3.73 -4.98 9.09
CA SER A 159 4.57 -5.48 10.19
C SER A 159 3.73 -6.00 11.38
N ALA A 160 3.94 -5.47 12.59
CA ALA A 160 3.25 -5.84 13.82
C ALA A 160 1.72 -5.61 13.80
N TRP A 161 1.19 -4.79 12.89
CA TRP A 161 -0.24 -4.48 12.85
C TRP A 161 -1.10 -5.60 12.24
N ASP A 162 -0.51 -6.49 11.44
CA ASP A 162 -1.19 -7.65 10.83
C ASP A 162 -0.87 -8.99 11.55
N LEU A 163 -0.12 -8.91 12.65
CA LEU A 163 0.32 -10.09 13.41
C LEU A 163 -0.79 -10.60 14.32
N SER A 164 -1.21 -11.85 14.10
CA SER A 164 -1.99 -12.58 15.10
C SER A 164 -1.13 -12.87 16.33
N PHE A 165 -1.37 -12.14 17.42
CA PHE A 165 -0.57 -12.23 18.66
C PHE A 165 -0.51 -13.64 19.28
N GLN A 166 -1.47 -14.51 18.95
CA GLN A 166 -1.53 -15.88 19.46
C GLN A 166 -0.96 -16.91 18.49
N SER A 167 -0.66 -16.55 17.24
CA SER A 167 -0.11 -17.48 16.24
C SER A 167 1.41 -17.54 16.34
N PHE A 168 1.93 -18.66 16.83
CA PHE A 168 3.37 -18.94 16.80
C PHE A 168 3.92 -18.97 15.37
N GLU A 169 3.17 -19.60 14.46
CA GLU A 169 3.52 -19.68 13.04
C GLU A 169 3.64 -18.30 12.40
N SER A 170 2.68 -17.39 12.64
CA SER A 170 2.73 -16.02 12.08
C SER A 170 3.97 -15.26 12.57
N LYS A 171 4.31 -15.41 13.86
CA LYS A 171 5.53 -14.83 14.44
C LYS A 171 6.80 -15.40 13.81
N SER A 172 6.84 -16.70 13.59
CA SER A 172 7.97 -17.36 12.93
C SER A 172 8.11 -16.90 11.48
N ASN A 173 7.00 -16.81 10.74
CA ASN A 173 6.98 -16.43 9.33
C ASN A 173 7.44 -14.99 9.11
N ILE A 174 6.96 -14.03 9.90
CA ILE A 174 7.42 -12.63 9.77
C ILE A 174 8.89 -12.47 10.20
N SER A 175 9.34 -13.24 11.20
CA SER A 175 10.75 -13.25 11.61
C SER A 175 11.64 -13.74 10.48
N ALA A 176 11.26 -14.81 9.79
CA ALA A 176 11.98 -15.30 8.61
C ALA A 176 11.90 -14.31 7.43
N ALA A 177 10.74 -13.69 7.21
CA ALA A 177 10.57 -12.67 6.16
C ALA A 177 11.46 -11.44 6.38
N SER A 178 11.87 -11.16 7.62
CA SER A 178 12.75 -10.03 7.95
C SER A 178 14.16 -10.18 7.35
N ASP A 179 14.56 -11.38 6.92
CA ASP A 179 15.82 -11.62 6.19
C ASP A 179 15.78 -11.14 4.73
N VAL A 180 14.59 -10.75 4.23
CA VAL A 180 14.39 -10.17 2.89
C VAL A 180 14.48 -8.64 2.99
N PRO A 181 15.51 -7.99 2.40
CA PRO A 181 15.69 -6.54 2.51
C PRO A 181 14.49 -5.73 2.03
N LEU A 182 13.78 -6.21 1.00
CA LEU A 182 12.61 -5.53 0.46
C LEU A 182 11.47 -5.42 1.50
N VAL A 183 11.30 -6.42 2.37
CA VAL A 183 10.32 -6.39 3.46
C VAL A 183 10.63 -5.24 4.42
N ALA A 184 11.89 -5.13 4.85
CA ALA A 184 12.32 -4.06 5.77
C ALA A 184 12.18 -2.66 5.14
N ILE A 185 12.57 -2.51 3.87
CA ILE A 185 12.43 -1.25 3.13
C ILE A 185 10.96 -0.84 3.05
N LEU A 186 10.07 -1.76 2.68
CA LEU A 186 8.66 -1.43 2.50
C LEU A 186 7.97 -1.12 3.84
N GLN A 187 8.22 -1.91 4.89
CA GLN A 187 7.68 -1.65 6.23
C GLN A 187 8.12 -0.27 6.77
N ALA A 188 9.39 0.08 6.59
CA ALA A 188 9.90 1.37 7.00
C ALA A 188 9.28 2.50 6.16
N ALA A 189 9.19 2.33 4.85
CA ALA A 189 8.63 3.33 3.95
C ALA A 189 7.15 3.61 4.23
N ASP A 190 6.34 2.56 4.46
CA ASP A 190 4.93 2.67 4.80
C ASP A 190 4.73 3.44 6.13
N ALA A 191 5.46 3.04 7.17
CA ALA A 191 5.40 3.70 8.46
C ALA A 191 5.86 5.17 8.40
N LEU A 192 6.95 5.46 7.71
CA LEU A 192 7.47 6.84 7.59
C LEU A 192 6.53 7.72 6.76
N ALA A 193 5.95 7.21 5.67
CA ALA A 193 4.95 7.93 4.90
C ALA A 193 3.74 8.29 5.78
N ALA A 194 3.13 7.28 6.41
CA ALA A 194 1.93 7.45 7.24
C ALA A 194 2.12 8.35 8.46
N HIS A 195 3.32 8.36 9.06
CA HIS A 195 3.56 9.03 10.36
C HIS A 195 4.41 10.30 10.29
N ILE A 196 5.06 10.59 9.16
CA ILE A 196 5.89 11.79 9.01
C ILE A 196 5.38 12.66 7.87
N LEU A 197 5.02 12.06 6.73
CA LEU A 197 4.67 12.81 5.52
C LEU A 197 3.18 13.18 5.45
N GLU A 198 2.31 12.39 6.08
CA GLU A 198 0.85 12.44 5.86
C GLU A 198 0.04 12.94 7.07
N CYS A 199 0.71 13.66 7.97
CA CYS A 199 0.16 14.18 9.22
C CYS A 199 -0.89 15.29 9.05
#